data_AF-A0A8S8YPI8-F1
#
_entry.id   AF-A0A8S8YPI8-F1
#
_cell.length_a   1.000
_cell.length_b   1.000
_cell.length_c   1.000
_cell.angle_alpha   90.00
_cell.angle_beta   90.00
_cell.angle_gamma   90.00
#
_symmetry.space_group_name_H-M   'P 1'
#
loop_
_entity.id
_entity.type
_entity.pdbx_description
1 polymer ?
#
loop_
_entity_poly.entity_id
_entity_poly.type
_entity_poly.pdbx_seq_one_letter_code
_entity_poly.pdbx_strand_id
1 'polypeptide(L)'
;MRDHSDPRKSLGQHYLVDDQVIDRTMDIPGEFSERHQRFTHPRGGPGPGSLTLALLRTNAKVTAIEIDEESVAHLERVFGNRAKSLLIQEADAVKENWPDGITHVISNLPYQISSPIIERITRYNSSEE
;
A
#
# COMPACT_ATOMS: atom_id res chain seq x y z
N MET A 1 12.77 -8.15 -10.94
CA MET A 1 11.79 -7.59 -9.99
C MET A 1 10.38 -8.13 -10.22
N ARG A 2 9.99 -8.48 -11.45
CA ARG A 2 8.72 -9.16 -11.73
C ARG A 2 8.90 -10.65 -11.47
N ASP A 3 8.45 -11.11 -10.30
CA ASP A 3 8.05 -12.50 -10.19
C ASP A 3 6.67 -12.64 -10.83
N HIS A 4 6.51 -13.66 -11.66
CA HIS A 4 5.22 -13.99 -12.26
C HIS A 4 4.43 -14.82 -11.24
N SER A 5 3.83 -14.14 -10.26
CA SER A 5 2.68 -14.71 -9.53
C SER A 5 1.40 -14.40 -10.31
N ASP A 6 0.53 -15.38 -10.45
CA ASP A 6 -0.76 -15.18 -11.08
C ASP A 6 -1.71 -14.42 -10.12
N PRO A 7 -2.42 -13.37 -10.58
CA PRO A 7 -3.34 -12.64 -9.71
C PRO A 7 -4.41 -13.56 -9.12
N ARG A 8 -4.58 -13.52 -7.79
CA ARG A 8 -5.64 -14.27 -7.10
C ARG A 8 -6.99 -13.61 -7.33
N LYS A 9 -7.74 -14.12 -8.31
CA LYS A 9 -9.08 -13.61 -8.67
C LYS A 9 -10.07 -13.61 -7.49
N SER A 10 -9.96 -14.57 -6.57
CA SER A 10 -10.79 -14.62 -5.36
C SER A 10 -10.58 -13.42 -4.43
N LEU A 11 -9.41 -12.78 -4.49
CA LEU A 11 -9.07 -11.58 -3.73
C LEU A 11 -9.31 -10.28 -4.53
N GLY A 12 -9.75 -10.39 -5.79
CA GLY A 12 -9.96 -9.24 -6.67
C GLY A 12 -8.67 -8.59 -7.18
N GLN A 13 -7.54 -9.33 -7.19
CA GLN A 13 -6.24 -8.76 -7.53
C GLN A 13 -6.10 -8.36 -9.00
N HIS A 14 -5.68 -7.11 -9.21
CA HIS A 14 -5.24 -6.56 -10.49
C HIS A 14 -3.92 -5.81 -10.31
N TYR A 15 -2.87 -6.21 -11.04
CA TYR A 15 -1.55 -5.60 -10.92
C TYR A 15 -1.44 -4.31 -11.74
N LEU A 16 -0.88 -3.29 -11.11
CA LEU A 16 -0.55 -2.03 -11.77
C LEU A 16 0.79 -2.18 -12.49
N VAL A 17 0.74 -2.22 -13.83
CA VAL A 17 1.91 -2.45 -14.69
C VAL A 17 2.31 -1.22 -15.52
N ASP A 18 1.47 -0.19 -15.52
CA ASP A 18 1.70 1.05 -16.27
C ASP A 18 2.44 2.06 -15.39
N ASP A 19 3.70 2.32 -15.74
CA ASP A 19 4.56 3.25 -15.04
C ASP A 19 4.01 4.69 -15.09
N GLN A 20 3.32 5.11 -16.16
CA GLN A 20 2.74 6.45 -16.23
C GLN A 20 1.58 6.64 -15.23
N VAL A 21 0.80 5.58 -15.00
CA VAL A 21 -0.27 5.63 -13.98
C VAL A 21 0.33 5.67 -12.58
N ILE A 22 1.43 4.94 -12.34
CA ILE A 22 2.15 4.97 -11.07
C ILE A 22 2.70 6.38 -10.80
N ASP A 23 3.39 6.97 -11.77
CA ASP A 23 3.98 8.30 -11.64
C ASP A 23 2.90 9.36 -11.35
N ARG A 24 1.80 9.35 -12.13
CA ARG A 24 0.65 10.24 -11.87
C ARG A 24 0.05 10.05 -10.48
N THR A 25 -0.01 8.81 -9.99
CA THR A 25 -0.50 8.51 -8.64
C THR A 25 0.42 9.11 -7.57
N MET A 26 1.73 9.18 -7.82
CA MET A 26 2.70 9.81 -6.92
C MET A 26 2.66 11.34 -6.97
N ASP A 27 2.15 11.96 -8.04
CA ASP A 27 2.06 13.42 -8.15
C ASP A 27 0.84 14.03 -7.43
N ILE A 28 -0.24 13.24 -7.27
CA ILE A 28 -1.49 13.68 -6.63
C ILE A 28 -1.34 14.14 -5.17
N PRO A 29 -0.63 13.41 -4.28
CA PRO A 29 -0.69 13.69 -2.85
C PRO A 29 0.20 14.89 -2.43
N GLY A 30 0.92 15.53 -3.35
CA GLY A 30 1.77 16.68 -3.05
C GLY A 30 3.07 16.31 -2.34
N GLU A 31 3.51 17.10 -1.37
CA GLU A 31 4.83 16.91 -0.74
C GLU A 31 4.92 15.68 0.15
N PHE A 32 6.07 15.03 0.04
CA PHE A 32 6.39 13.81 0.74
C PHE A 32 7.34 14.11 1.90
N SER A 33 6.88 13.91 3.15
CA SER A 33 7.66 14.25 4.35
C SER A 33 8.14 13.01 5.13
N GLU A 34 9.21 13.16 5.91
CA GLU A 34 9.74 12.11 6.79
C GLU A 34 8.86 11.84 8.03
N ARG A 35 7.83 12.67 8.29
CA ARG A 35 6.83 12.38 9.31
C ARG A 35 5.93 11.25 8.82
N HIS A 36 6.23 10.05 9.34
CA HIS A 36 5.35 8.88 9.55
C HIS A 36 3.84 9.22 9.48
N GLN A 37 2.92 8.46 8.86
CA GLN A 37 3.03 7.21 8.09
C GLN A 37 2.18 7.29 6.82
N ARG A 38 2.65 6.69 5.73
CA ARG A 38 1.85 6.52 4.52
C ARG A 38 1.40 5.09 4.42
N PHE A 39 0.10 4.91 4.33
CA PHE A 39 -0.46 3.59 4.24
C PHE A 39 -0.62 3.20 2.77
N THR A 40 0.09 2.15 2.35
CA THR A 40 -0.15 1.51 1.07
C THR A 40 -0.82 0.18 1.27
N HIS A 41 -2.05 0.13 0.77
CA HIS A 41 -2.83 -1.07 0.77
C HIS A 41 -2.53 -1.91 -0.49
N PRO A 42 -2.52 -3.23 -0.35
CA PRO A 42 -2.45 -4.17 -1.44
C PRO A 42 -3.66 -5.13 -1.36
N ARG A 43 -4.55 -4.93 -2.31
CA ARG A 43 -5.39 -6.02 -2.82
C ARG A 43 -5.53 -5.97 -4.34
N GLY A 44 -4.86 -5.05 -5.03
CA GLY A 44 -4.03 -5.48 -6.15
C GLY A 44 -2.70 -5.85 -5.50
N GLY A 45 -2.32 -7.13 -5.51
CA GLY A 45 -1.02 -7.51 -4.93
C GLY A 45 0.11 -6.67 -5.56
N PRO A 46 1.35 -6.80 -5.12
CA PRO A 46 2.42 -5.85 -5.45
C PRO A 46 2.61 -5.63 -6.97
N GLY A 47 2.10 -6.53 -7.82
CA GLY A 47 2.82 -6.86 -9.03
C GLY A 47 4.28 -7.09 -8.60
N PRO A 48 5.29 -6.56 -9.29
CA PRO A 48 6.66 -6.61 -8.79
C PRO A 48 6.93 -5.80 -7.50
N GLY A 49 5.95 -5.05 -6.97
CA GLY A 49 6.12 -4.10 -5.87
C GLY A 49 6.26 -2.67 -6.37
N SER A 50 5.70 -2.33 -7.54
CA SER A 50 5.96 -1.07 -8.24
C SER A 50 5.52 0.15 -7.44
N LEU A 51 4.31 0.13 -6.86
CA LEU A 51 3.77 1.25 -6.08
C LEU A 51 4.58 1.43 -4.78
N THR A 52 4.87 0.33 -4.08
CA THR A 52 5.74 0.34 -2.90
C THR A 52 7.13 0.87 -3.24
N LEU A 53 7.72 0.44 -4.36
CA LEU A 53 9.01 0.96 -4.83
C LEU A 53 8.95 2.46 -5.11
N ALA A 54 7.91 2.93 -5.80
CA ALA A 54 7.71 4.34 -6.12
C ALA A 54 7.65 5.17 -4.83
N LEU A 55 6.88 4.72 -3.84
CA LEU A 55 6.79 5.40 -2.54
C LEU A 55 8.11 5.39 -1.79
N LEU A 56 8.84 4.28 -1.79
CA LEU A 56 10.15 4.21 -1.13
C LEU A 56 11.22 5.07 -1.80
N ARG A 57 11.02 5.54 -3.04
CA ARG A 57 11.90 6.53 -3.68
C ARG A 57 11.66 7.96 -3.18
N THR A 58 10.57 8.20 -2.46
CA THR A 58 10.16 9.53 -1.98
C THR A 58 10.70 9.87 -0.59
N ASN A 59 11.57 9.02 -0.03
CA ASN A 59 12.02 9.04 1.37
C ASN A 59 10.90 8.95 2.43
N ALA A 60 9.66 8.69 2.01
CA ALA A 60 8.55 8.48 2.92
C ALA A 60 8.71 7.18 3.72
N LYS A 61 8.13 7.19 4.93
CA LYS A 61 7.94 5.98 5.72
C LYS A 61 6.63 5.33 5.34
N VAL A 62 6.72 4.09 4.86
CA VAL A 62 5.62 3.34 4.25
C VAL A 62 5.24 2.20 5.17
N THR A 63 3.94 2.07 5.45
CA THR A 63 3.35 0.87 6.02
C THR A 63 2.56 0.17 4.93
N ALA A 64 2.92 -1.07 4.61
CA ALA A 64 2.19 -1.93 3.67
C ALA A 64 1.39 -2.99 4.45
N ILE A 65 0.05 -3.00 4.34
CA ILE A 65 -0.83 -3.98 5.03
C ILE A 65 -1.45 -4.92 4.02
N GLU A 66 -0.90 -6.11 3.85
CA GLU A 66 -1.32 -7.12 2.86
C GLU A 66 -2.00 -8.33 3.50
N ILE A 67 -3.04 -8.86 2.87
CA ILE A 67 -3.73 -10.08 3.34
C ILE A 67 -3.20 -11.35 2.66
N ASP A 68 -2.55 -11.21 1.51
CA ASP A 68 -1.99 -12.30 0.71
C ASP A 68 -0.55 -12.63 1.12
N GLU A 69 -0.36 -13.76 1.81
CA GLU A 69 0.93 -14.25 2.31
C GLU A 69 2.03 -14.30 1.22
N GLU A 70 1.70 -14.75 0.00
CA GLU A 70 2.67 -14.80 -1.11
C GLU A 70 3.18 -13.40 -1.49
N SER A 71 2.28 -12.42 -1.45
CA SER A 71 2.58 -11.03 -1.72
C SER A 71 3.43 -10.41 -0.61
N VAL A 72 3.17 -10.77 0.66
CA VAL A 72 4.02 -10.39 1.81
C VAL A 72 5.42 -10.94 1.64
N ALA A 73 5.56 -12.25 1.41
CA ALA A 73 6.85 -12.89 1.22
C ALA A 73 7.64 -12.29 0.03
N HIS A 74 6.94 -11.92 -1.04
CA HIS A 74 7.54 -11.20 -2.16
C HIS A 74 8.08 -9.82 -1.75
N LEU A 75 7.27 -9.02 -1.03
CA LEU A 75 7.68 -7.71 -0.54
C LEU A 75 8.88 -7.80 0.40
N GLU A 76 8.89 -8.76 1.32
CA GLU A 76 10.00 -9.01 2.24
C GLU A 76 11.27 -9.39 1.50
N ARG A 77 11.19 -10.28 0.51
CA ARG A 77 12.35 -10.67 -0.29
C ARG A 77 12.91 -9.52 -1.13
N VAL A 78 12.05 -8.67 -1.69
CA VAL A 78 12.47 -7.56 -2.57
C VAL A 78 12.93 -6.33 -1.78
N PHE A 79 12.30 -6.04 -0.64
CA PHE A 79 12.49 -4.80 0.12
C PHE A 79 12.96 -5.00 1.57
N GLY A 80 13.24 -6.23 2.01
CA GLY A 80 13.60 -6.53 3.40
C GLY A 80 14.83 -5.76 3.92
N ASN A 81 15.74 -5.32 3.03
CA ASN A 81 16.86 -4.46 3.38
C ASN A 81 16.46 -2.99 3.67
N ARG A 82 15.20 -2.60 3.43
CA ARG A 82 14.65 -1.24 3.63
C ARG A 82 13.79 -1.11 4.90
N ALA A 83 14.02 -1.93 5.91
CA ALA A 83 13.23 -1.97 7.15
C ALA A 83 13.10 -0.63 7.90
N LYS A 84 14.01 0.33 7.68
CA LYS A 84 13.90 1.69 8.27
C LYS A 84 12.81 2.57 7.63
N SER A 85 12.45 2.28 6.39
CA SER A 85 11.52 3.05 5.55
C SER A 85 10.26 2.26 5.16
N LEU A 86 10.26 0.94 5.34
CA LEU A 86 9.14 0.05 5.03
C LEU A 86 8.81 -0.82 6.24
N LEU A 87 7.56 -0.77 6.69
CA LEU A 87 6.94 -1.75 7.57
C LEU A 87 5.96 -2.57 6.74
N ILE A 88 6.07 -3.91 6.79
CA ILE A 88 5.14 -4.83 6.14
C ILE A 88 4.30 -5.50 7.24
N GLN A 89 2.99 -5.54 7.07
CA GLN A 89 2.04 -6.16 7.99
C GLN A 89 1.15 -7.12 7.20
N GLU A 90 1.15 -8.40 7.59
CA GLU A 90 0.22 -9.38 7.03
C GLU A 90 -1.12 -9.28 7.78
N ALA A 91 -2.08 -8.51 7.23
CA ALA A 91 -3.39 -8.33 7.84
C ALA A 91 -4.47 -7.87 6.84
N ASP A 92 -5.73 -7.97 7.26
CA ASP A 92 -6.87 -7.40 6.52
C ASP A 92 -7.00 -5.90 6.83
N ALA A 93 -6.66 -5.03 5.89
CA ALA A 93 -6.71 -3.57 6.10
C ALA A 93 -8.10 -3.02 6.47
N VAL A 94 -9.18 -3.77 6.23
CA VAL A 94 -10.53 -3.41 6.68
C VAL A 94 -10.71 -3.63 8.20
N LYS A 95 -9.96 -4.55 8.78
CA LYS A 95 -10.09 -4.97 10.19
C LYS A 95 -8.93 -4.50 11.06
N GLU A 96 -7.72 -4.45 10.49
CA GLU A 96 -6.48 -4.15 11.19
C GLU A 96 -6.46 -2.72 11.73
N ASN A 97 -5.73 -2.47 12.82
CA ASN A 97 -5.52 -1.11 13.29
C ASN A 97 -4.49 -0.40 12.41
N TRP A 98 -4.85 0.80 11.98
CA TRP A 98 -3.95 1.62 11.17
C TRP A 98 -3.01 2.39 12.10
N PRO A 99 -1.75 2.61 11.72
CA PRO A 99 -0.82 3.34 12.57
C PRO A 99 -1.24 4.83 12.74
N ASP A 100 -0.80 5.46 13.83
CA ASP A 100 -1.19 6.83 14.21
C ASP A 100 -0.40 7.91 13.45
N GLY A 101 -1.06 8.99 13.01
CA GLY A 101 -0.44 10.04 12.20
C GLY A 101 -0.34 9.72 10.71
N ILE A 102 -1.29 8.95 10.17
CA ILE A 102 -1.37 8.71 8.73
C ILE A 102 -1.71 10.00 8.01
N THR A 103 -0.83 10.40 7.11
CA THR A 103 -1.02 11.60 6.29
C THR A 103 -1.60 11.27 4.92
N HIS A 104 -1.35 10.06 4.42
CA HIS A 104 -1.74 9.64 3.07
C HIS A 104 -2.09 8.16 3.03
N VAL A 105 -3.17 7.83 2.31
CA VAL A 105 -3.53 6.47 1.93
C VAL A 105 -3.41 6.35 0.41
N ILE A 106 -2.49 5.51 -0.06
CA ILE A 106 -2.18 5.37 -1.49
C ILE A 106 -2.31 3.91 -1.88
N SER A 107 -3.27 3.59 -2.75
CA SER A 107 -3.63 2.20 -3.03
C SER A 107 -4.26 2.03 -4.41
N ASN A 108 -4.02 0.85 -5.00
CA ASN A 108 -4.84 0.31 -6.07
C ASN A 108 -5.92 -0.62 -5.47
N LEU A 109 -6.99 -0.02 -4.93
CA LEU A 109 -8.05 -0.76 -4.22
C LEU A 109 -8.91 -1.59 -5.18
N PRO A 110 -9.17 -2.87 -4.90
CA PRO A 110 -10.20 -3.59 -5.62
C PRO A 110 -11.59 -3.09 -5.17
N TYR A 111 -12.54 -3.13 -6.10
CA TYR A 111 -13.90 -2.65 -5.86
C TYR A 111 -14.60 -3.31 -4.67
N GLN A 112 -14.24 -4.56 -4.34
CA GLN A 112 -14.88 -5.34 -3.28
C GLN A 112 -14.68 -4.77 -1.87
N ILE A 113 -13.61 -4.00 -1.64
CA ILE A 113 -13.31 -3.41 -0.32
C ILE A 113 -13.13 -1.89 -0.38
N SER A 114 -13.40 -1.24 -1.51
CA SER A 114 -13.25 0.22 -1.62
C SER A 114 -14.14 0.96 -0.62
N SER A 115 -15.43 0.59 -0.54
CA SER A 115 -16.39 1.22 0.37
C SER A 115 -15.97 1.14 1.85
N PRO A 116 -15.68 -0.04 2.44
CA PRO A 116 -15.26 -0.11 3.84
C PRO A 116 -13.91 0.57 4.11
N ILE A 117 -12.99 0.59 3.15
CA ILE A 117 -11.72 1.33 3.29
C ILE A 117 -11.98 2.84 3.31
N ILE A 118 -12.81 3.37 2.41
CA ILE A 118 -13.18 4.79 2.40
C ILE A 118 -13.86 5.19 3.71
N GLU A 119 -14.76 4.34 4.22
CA GLU A 119 -15.41 4.60 5.51
C GLU A 119 -14.40 4.69 6.66
N ARG A 120 -13.39 3.81 6.69
CA ARG A 120 -12.30 3.87 7.66
C ARG A 120 -11.49 5.16 7.55
N ILE A 121 -11.16 5.60 6.34
CA ILE A 121 -10.45 6.88 6.10
C ILE A 121 -11.28 8.05 6.68
N THR A 122 -12.57 8.08 6.41
CA THR A 122 -13.46 9.13 6.94
C THR A 122 -13.47 9.13 8.46
N ARG A 123 -13.61 7.96 9.10
CA ARG A 123 -13.61 7.86 10.57
C ARG A 123 -12.28 8.29 11.18
N TYR A 124 -11.16 7.90 10.55
CA TYR A 124 -9.82 8.27 11.00
C TYR A 124 -9.64 9.79 11.05
N ASN A 125 -10.10 10.49 10.00
CA ASN A 125 -10.04 11.94 9.95
C ASN A 125 -10.96 12.62 10.98
N SER A 126 -12.11 12.02 11.30
CA SER A 126 -13.03 12.55 12.32
C SER A 126 -12.59 12.29 13.77
N SER A 127 -11.65 11.37 13.99
CA SER A 127 -11.10 11.07 15.33
C SER A 127 -9.89 11.92 15.71
N GLU A 128 -9.35 12.70 14.78
CA GLU A 128 -8.26 13.67 15.03
C GLU A 128 -8.77 15.11 15.28
N GLU A 129 -10.09 15.32 15.37
CA GLU A 129 -10.75 16.54 15.89
C GLU A 129 -11.13 16.37 17.38
#